data_AF-A0A7C5C7C0-F1
#
_entry.id   AF-A0A7C5C7C0-F1
#
_cell.length_a   1.000
_cell.length_b   1.000
_cell.length_c   1.000
_cell.angle_alpha   90.00
_cell.angle_beta   90.00
_cell.angle_gamma   90.00
#
_symmetry.space_group_name_H-M   'P 1'
#
loop_
_entity.id
_entity.type
_entity.pdbx_description
1 polymer ?
#
loop_
_entity_poly.entity_id
_entity_poly.type
_entity_poly.pdbx_seq_one_letter_code
_entity_poly.pdbx_strand_id
1 'polypeptide(L)'
;MADFNYKQIIYAGMVAIAGVDGEVDKTERKWVDKVFDHDFNMSGKERKEVLKIWESSKDDFTDKVTNELSQFPAYDQREAYKRICQFILFRNEEYNKSTKARPKGIDPEKDQLNRYRERAEEMRKKLHF
;
A
#
# COMPACT_ATOMS: atom_id res chain seq x y z
N MET A 1 -3.03 1.45 -22.46
CA MET A 1 -1.71 1.94 -22.00
C MET A 1 -1.69 1.75 -20.50
N ALA A 2 -0.59 1.29 -19.90
CA ALA A 2 -0.50 1.17 -18.45
C ALA A 2 -0.58 2.57 -17.82
N ASP A 3 -1.42 2.75 -16.80
CA ASP A 3 -1.52 4.01 -16.06
C ASP A 3 -0.37 4.15 -15.05
N PHE A 4 0.32 3.05 -14.75
CA PHE A 4 1.47 3.02 -13.83
C PHE A 4 2.72 2.39 -14.45
N ASN A 5 3.88 2.98 -14.19
CA ASN A 5 5.17 2.32 -14.32
C ASN A 5 5.44 1.37 -13.13
N TYR A 6 6.46 0.50 -13.21
CA TYR A 6 6.74 -0.49 -12.16
C TYR A 6 7.00 0.11 -10.76
N LYS A 7 7.61 1.30 -10.68
CA LYS A 7 7.79 1.98 -9.39
C LYS A 7 6.48 2.57 -8.88
N GLN A 8 5.70 3.16 -9.80
CA GLN A 8 4.39 3.73 -9.51
C GLN A 8 3.40 2.67 -9.06
N ILE A 9 3.41 1.45 -9.63
CA ILE A 9 2.49 0.39 -9.22
C ILE A 9 2.79 -0.13 -7.81
N ILE A 10 4.07 -0.18 -7.43
CA ILE A 10 4.47 -0.54 -6.06
C ILE A 10 4.02 0.54 -5.08
N TYR A 11 4.26 1.81 -5.40
CA TYR A 11 3.80 2.94 -4.57
C TYR A 11 2.27 2.96 -4.48
N ALA A 12 1.58 2.78 -5.60
CA ALA A 12 0.12 2.68 -5.68
C ALA A 12 -0.40 1.52 -4.84
N GLY A 13 0.28 0.36 -4.84
CA GLY A 13 -0.05 -0.76 -3.97
C GLY A 13 0.07 -0.41 -2.49
N MET A 14 1.14 0.26 -2.08
CA MET A 14 1.27 0.73 -0.69
C MET A 14 0.18 1.75 -0.31
N VAL A 15 -0.17 2.67 -1.23
CA VAL A 15 -1.26 3.63 -1.04
C VAL A 15 -2.62 2.94 -0.97
N ALA A 16 -2.85 1.89 -1.76
CA ALA A 16 -4.09 1.11 -1.75
C ALA A 16 -4.28 0.39 -0.40
N ILE A 17 -3.19 -0.11 0.20
CA ILE A 17 -3.22 -0.68 1.54
C ILE A 17 -3.47 0.40 2.60
N ALA A 18 -2.73 1.51 2.56
CA ALA A 18 -2.91 2.62 3.48
C ALA A 18 -4.35 3.17 3.43
N GLY A 19 -4.90 3.33 2.23
CA GLY A 19 -6.23 3.88 1.99
C GLY A 19 -7.38 2.89 2.18
N VAL A 20 -7.20 1.83 2.98
CA VAL A 20 -8.22 0.79 3.18
C VAL A 20 -9.54 1.37 3.71
N ASP A 21 -9.47 2.46 4.46
CA ASP A 21 -10.60 3.17 5.07
C ASP A 21 -11.21 4.24 4.13
N GLY A 22 -10.79 4.30 2.86
CA GLY A 22 -11.28 5.26 1.85
C GLY A 22 -10.63 6.65 1.92
N GLU A 23 -9.78 6.88 2.91
CA GLU A 23 -8.97 8.07 3.08
C GLU A 23 -7.50 7.69 3.27
N VAL A 24 -6.59 8.53 2.76
CA VAL A 24 -5.15 8.38 2.96
C VAL A 24 -4.66 9.66 3.62
N ASP A 25 -4.46 9.58 4.93
CA ASP A 25 -4.05 10.69 5.76
C ASP A 25 -2.62 11.14 5.48
N LYS A 26 -2.29 12.38 5.87
CA LYS A 26 -0.92 12.91 5.76
C LYS A 26 0.11 12.02 6.46
N THR A 27 -0.28 11.37 7.56
CA THR A 27 0.58 10.46 8.31
C THR A 27 0.84 9.17 7.54
N GLU A 28 -0.19 8.61 6.92
CA GLU A 28 -0.07 7.40 6.12
C GLU A 28 0.77 7.64 4.87
N ARG A 29 0.59 8.78 4.20
CA ARG A 29 1.48 9.20 3.09
C ARG A 29 2.94 9.23 3.53
N LYS A 30 3.23 9.82 4.71
CA LYS A 30 4.59 9.84 5.24
C LYS A 30 5.14 8.45 5.52
N TRP A 31 4.33 7.52 6.01
CA TRP A 31 4.76 6.14 6.24
C TRP A 31 5.02 5.41 4.92
N VAL A 32 4.12 5.55 3.95
CA VAL A 32 4.29 4.98 2.60
C VAL A 32 5.55 5.54 1.96
N ASP A 33 5.73 6.86 1.95
CA ASP A 33 6.93 7.52 1.43
C ASP A 33 8.19 6.99 2.12
N LYS A 34 8.19 6.88 3.45
CA LYS A 34 9.35 6.39 4.22
C LYS A 34 9.76 4.97 3.85
N VAL A 35 8.78 4.07 3.67
CA VAL A 35 9.06 2.67 3.30
C VAL A 35 9.49 2.59 1.84
N PHE A 36 8.80 3.32 0.96
CA PHE A 36 9.10 3.34 -0.46
C PHE A 36 10.49 3.91 -0.76
N ASP A 37 10.87 5.01 -0.10
CA ASP A 37 12.14 5.72 -0.29
C ASP A 37 13.37 4.92 0.16
N HIS A 38 13.19 3.90 0.99
CA HIS A 38 14.26 2.98 1.34
C HIS A 38 14.75 2.16 0.14
N ASP A 39 13.84 1.89 -0.79
CA ASP A 39 13.95 0.82 -1.77
C ASP A 39 13.92 1.35 -3.21
N PHE A 40 13.29 2.51 -3.42
CA PHE A 40 13.18 3.18 -4.70
C PHE A 40 13.21 4.69 -4.53
N ASN A 41 13.84 5.39 -5.48
CA ASN A 41 13.67 6.83 -5.60
C ASN A 41 12.67 7.13 -6.72
N MET A 42 11.66 7.94 -6.41
CA MET A 42 10.63 8.40 -7.33
C MET A 42 10.41 9.90 -7.17
N SER A 43 10.28 10.60 -8.30
CA SER A 43 10.11 12.05 -8.33
C SER A 43 8.79 12.46 -7.68
N GLY A 44 8.77 13.64 -7.04
CA GLY A 44 7.53 14.17 -6.46
C GLY A 44 6.40 14.37 -7.48
N LYS A 45 6.71 14.50 -8.78
CA LYS A 45 5.70 14.54 -9.86
C LYS A 45 5.02 13.18 -10.03
N GLU A 46 5.78 12.10 -10.16
CA GLU A 46 5.25 10.75 -10.35
C GLU A 46 4.39 10.30 -9.15
N ARG A 47 4.80 10.64 -7.91
CA ARG A 47 3.97 10.37 -6.71
C ARG A 47 2.65 11.12 -6.74
N LYS A 48 2.68 12.40 -7.17
CA LYS A 48 1.46 13.20 -7.31
C LYS A 48 0.53 12.63 -8.36
N GLU A 49 1.05 12.05 -9.44
CA GLU A 49 0.23 11.37 -10.44
C GLU A 49 -0.49 10.15 -9.85
N VAL A 50 0.23 9.31 -9.09
CA VAL A 50 -0.39 8.17 -8.41
C VAL A 50 -1.46 8.62 -7.42
N LEU A 51 -1.16 9.62 -6.60
CA LEU A 51 -2.13 10.18 -5.65
C LEU A 51 -3.35 10.78 -6.35
N LYS A 52 -3.16 11.44 -7.49
CA LYS A 52 -4.26 11.99 -8.30
C LYS A 52 -5.15 10.89 -8.86
N ILE A 53 -4.56 9.78 -9.33
CA ILE A 53 -5.32 8.61 -9.79
C ILE A 53 -6.09 7.99 -8.62
N TRP A 54 -5.45 7.87 -7.45
CA TRP A 54 -6.13 7.41 -6.22
C TRP A 54 -7.31 8.32 -5.85
N GLU A 55 -7.12 9.64 -5.82
CA GLU A 55 -8.19 10.60 -5.52
C GLU A 55 -9.34 10.55 -6.54
N SER A 56 -9.04 10.23 -7.80
CA SER A 56 -10.05 10.17 -8.88
C SER A 56 -10.82 8.84 -8.91
N SER A 57 -10.34 7.80 -8.23
CA SER A 57 -10.88 6.44 -8.34
C SER A 57 -10.77 5.68 -7.03
N LYS A 58 -11.08 6.34 -5.90
CA LYS A 58 -10.87 5.79 -4.55
C LYS A 58 -11.47 4.40 -4.35
N ASP A 59 -12.71 4.18 -4.79
CA ASP A 59 -13.43 2.94 -4.61
C ASP A 59 -12.82 1.77 -5.43
N ASP A 60 -12.44 2.03 -6.68
CA ASP A 60 -11.90 1.02 -7.61
C ASP A 60 -10.36 0.98 -7.64
N PHE A 61 -9.68 1.81 -6.84
CA PHE A 61 -8.23 2.00 -6.97
C PHE A 61 -7.46 0.70 -6.69
N THR A 62 -7.88 -0.06 -5.68
CA THR A 62 -7.21 -1.32 -5.33
C THR A 62 -7.33 -2.31 -6.48
N ASP A 63 -8.52 -2.44 -7.06
CA ASP A 63 -8.77 -3.30 -8.21
C ASP A 63 -7.96 -2.86 -9.42
N LYS A 64 -7.91 -1.55 -9.70
CA LYS A 64 -7.09 -0.99 -10.78
C LYS A 64 -5.61 -1.34 -10.61
N VAL A 65 -5.04 -1.10 -9.42
CA VAL A 65 -3.65 -1.43 -9.11
C VAL A 65 -3.39 -2.93 -9.24
N THR A 66 -4.31 -3.76 -8.78
CA THR A 66 -4.13 -5.22 -8.84
C THR A 66 -4.21 -5.74 -10.27
N ASN A 67 -5.14 -5.21 -11.07
CA ASN A 67 -5.31 -5.56 -12.47
C ASN A 67 -4.12 -5.12 -13.31
N GLU A 68 -3.54 -3.95 -13.06
CA GLU A 68 -2.32 -3.53 -13.74
C GLU A 68 -1.11 -4.33 -13.27
N LEU A 69 -1.01 -4.60 -11.97
CA LEU A 69 0.07 -5.42 -11.44
C LEU A 69 0.04 -6.85 -12.04
N SER A 70 -1.15 -7.43 -12.26
CA SER A 70 -1.28 -8.77 -12.86
C SER A 70 -0.84 -8.83 -14.33
N GLN A 71 -0.71 -7.70 -15.03
CA GLN A 71 -0.17 -7.65 -16.40
C GLN A 71 1.36 -7.78 -16.45
N PHE A 72 2.06 -7.58 -15.32
CA PHE A 72 3.51 -7.76 -15.25
C PHE A 72 3.89 -9.26 -15.23
N PRO A 73 5.15 -9.61 -15.55
CA PRO A 73 5.65 -10.97 -15.38
C PRO A 73 5.53 -11.46 -13.93
N ALA A 74 5.30 -12.76 -13.71
CA ALA A 74 5.11 -13.33 -12.37
C ALA A 74 6.26 -13.02 -11.38
N TYR A 75 7.49 -12.91 -11.88
CA TYR A 75 8.64 -12.49 -11.07
C TYR A 75 8.45 -11.07 -10.51
N ASP A 76 8.10 -10.11 -11.37
CA ASP A 76 7.86 -8.71 -11.01
C ASP A 76 6.62 -8.58 -10.13
N GLN A 77 5.56 -9.35 -10.40
CA GLN A 77 4.38 -9.39 -9.52
C GLN A 77 4.75 -9.78 -8.10
N ARG A 78 5.53 -10.86 -7.94
CA ARG A 78 5.97 -11.37 -6.64
C ARG A 78 6.87 -10.37 -5.91
N GLU A 79 7.79 -9.74 -6.64
CA GLU A 79 8.71 -8.75 -6.07
C GLU A 79 7.96 -7.49 -5.64
N ALA A 80 7.09 -6.95 -6.50
CA ALA A 80 6.22 -5.83 -6.18
C ALA A 80 5.32 -6.13 -4.97
N TYR A 81 4.68 -7.31 -4.94
CA TYR A 81 3.85 -7.72 -3.80
C TYR A 81 4.65 -7.81 -2.51
N LYS A 82 5.88 -8.35 -2.56
CA LYS A 82 6.79 -8.39 -1.41
C LYS A 82 7.12 -6.97 -0.91
N ARG A 83 7.37 -6.03 -1.82
CA ARG A 83 7.63 -4.61 -1.50
C ARG A 83 6.40 -3.97 -0.86
N ILE A 84 5.20 -4.17 -1.41
CA ILE A 84 3.95 -3.67 -0.82
C ILE A 84 3.77 -4.23 0.60
N CYS A 85 4.06 -5.52 0.82
CA CYS A 85 3.99 -6.13 2.15
C CYS A 85 5.00 -5.55 3.15
N GLN A 86 6.13 -4.97 2.72
CA GLN A 86 7.06 -4.30 3.64
C GLN A 86 6.40 -3.12 4.35
N PHE A 87 5.45 -2.43 3.72
CA PHE A 87 4.69 -1.37 4.39
C PHE A 87 3.90 -1.91 5.58
N ILE A 88 3.24 -3.06 5.42
CA ILE A 88 2.49 -3.73 6.48
C ILE A 88 3.44 -4.19 7.59
N LEU A 89 4.61 -4.74 7.24
CA LEU A 89 5.62 -5.14 8.22
C LEU A 89 6.12 -3.93 9.02
N PHE A 90 6.46 -2.83 8.35
CA PHE A 90 6.87 -1.59 8.99
C PHE A 90 5.81 -1.10 9.98
N ARG A 91 4.53 -1.07 9.59
CA ARG A 91 3.44 -0.65 10.49
C ARG A 91 3.25 -1.60 11.67
N ASN A 92 3.39 -2.91 11.48
CA ASN A 92 3.36 -3.87 12.59
C ASN A 92 4.54 -3.67 13.55
N GLU A 93 5.75 -3.41 13.04
CA GLU A 93 6.92 -3.13 13.87
C GLU A 93 6.74 -1.85 14.68
N GLU A 94 6.26 -0.77 14.05
CA GLU A 94 5.98 0.50 14.74
C GLU A 94 4.92 0.30 15.84
N TYR A 95 3.86 -0.46 15.57
CA TYR A 95 2.84 -0.80 16.56
C TYR A 95 3.41 -1.63 17.73
N ASN A 96 4.26 -2.62 17.44
CA ASN A 96 4.87 -3.48 18.47
C ASN A 96 5.91 -2.75 19.32
N LYS A 97 6.65 -1.80 18.74
CA LYS A 97 7.65 -0.96 19.43
C LYS A 97 7.02 0.22 20.16
N SER A 98 5.77 0.57 19.84
CA SER A 98 5.06 1.67 20.46
C SER A 98 4.88 1.45 21.96
N THR A 99 5.32 2.42 22.76
CA THR A 99 5.13 2.45 24.22
C THR A 99 3.78 3.06 24.62
N LYS A 100 2.91 3.38 23.65
CA LYS A 100 1.60 3.97 23.92
C LYS A 100 0.74 3.00 24.75
N ALA A 101 0.00 3.56 25.71
CA ALA A 101 -0.98 2.81 26.48
C ALA A 101 -2.07 2.27 25.55
N ARG A 102 -2.26 0.95 25.56
CA ARG A 102 -3.30 0.30 24.75
C ARG A 102 -4.66 0.54 25.38
N PRO A 103 -5.70 0.91 24.62
CA PRO A 103 -7.04 1.11 25.15
C PRO A 103 -7.62 -0.19 25.71
N LYS A 104 -8.45 -0.10 26.75
CA LYS A 104 -9.25 -1.23 27.23
C LYS A 104 -10.41 -1.45 26.25
N GLY A 105 -10.25 -2.36 25.30
CA GLY A 105 -11.27 -2.68 24.29
C GLY A 105 -10.68 -3.04 22.94
N ILE A 106 -11.37 -2.69 21.85
CA ILE A 106 -10.85 -2.83 20.49
C ILE A 106 -9.74 -1.80 20.29
N ASP A 107 -8.54 -2.28 20.00
CA ASP A 107 -7.40 -1.42 19.65
C ASP A 107 -7.55 -0.98 18.19
N PRO A 108 -7.78 0.31 17.92
CA PRO A 108 -8.05 0.80 16.57
C PRO A 108 -6.82 0.69 15.65
N GLU A 109 -5.60 0.84 16.17
CA GLU A 109 -4.38 0.67 15.37
C GLU A 109 -4.20 -0.81 14.98
N LYS A 110 -4.54 -1.73 15.89
CA LYS A 110 -4.53 -3.17 15.59
C LYS A 110 -5.62 -3.59 14.61
N ASP A 111 -6.81 -3.02 14.71
CA ASP A 111 -7.91 -3.25 13.76
C ASP A 111 -7.49 -2.79 12.35
N GLN A 112 -6.93 -1.59 12.24
CA GLN A 112 -6.42 -1.05 10.98
C GLN A 112 -5.33 -1.96 10.37
N LEU A 113 -4.39 -2.46 11.19
CA LEU A 113 -3.38 -3.42 10.75
C LEU A 113 -3.96 -4.73 10.23
N ASN A 114 -5.07 -5.21 10.80
CA ASN A 114 -5.75 -6.39 10.29
C ASN A 114 -6.39 -6.11 8.93
N ARG A 115 -7.06 -4.96 8.77
CA ARG A 115 -7.64 -4.54 7.47
C ARG A 115 -6.58 -4.43 6.38
N TYR A 116 -5.40 -3.89 6.71
CA TYR A 116 -4.27 -3.84 5.77
C TYR A 116 -3.86 -5.23 5.30
N ARG A 117 -3.85 -6.24 6.19
CA ARG A 117 -3.52 -7.63 5.83
C ARG A 117 -4.61 -8.24 4.96
N GLU A 118 -5.88 -8.06 5.32
CA GLU A 118 -7.01 -8.56 4.54
C GLU A 118 -6.96 -8.01 3.10
N ARG A 119 -6.75 -6.69 2.97
CA ARG A 119 -6.63 -6.05 1.65
C ARG A 119 -5.45 -6.59 0.84
N ALA A 120 -4.30 -6.82 1.48
CA ALA A 120 -3.15 -7.41 0.80
C ALA A 120 -3.43 -8.86 0.37
N GLU A 121 -4.15 -9.65 1.16
CA GLU A 121 -4.56 -10.99 0.77
C GLU A 121 -5.55 -10.99 -0.40
N GLU A 122 -6.46 -10.02 -0.47
CA GLU A 122 -7.34 -9.83 -1.63
C GLU A 122 -6.54 -9.53 -2.90
N MET A 123 -5.53 -8.64 -2.81
CA MET A 123 -4.61 -8.38 -3.93
C MET A 123 -3.88 -9.66 -4.33
N ARG A 124 -3.32 -10.40 -3.36
CA ARG A 124 -2.56 -11.63 -3.61
C ARG A 124 -3.39 -12.68 -4.35
N LYS A 125 -4.65 -12.87 -3.99
CA LYS A 125 -5.54 -13.86 -4.62
C LYS A 125 -5.78 -13.58 -6.11
N LYS A 126 -5.65 -12.33 -6.53
CA LYS A 126 -5.82 -11.89 -7.93
C LYS A 126 -4.50 -11.87 -8.72
N LEU A 127 -3.36 -12.06 -8.06
CA LEU A 127 -2.05 -12.15 -8.71
C LEU A 127 -1.72 -13.61 -9.02
N HIS A 128 -0.98 -13.83 -10.10
CA HIS A 128 -0.72 -15.17 -10.66
C HIS A 128 0.75 -15.55 -10.49
N PHE A 129 1.21 -15.69 -9.23
CA PHE A 129 2.58 -16.12 -8.89
C PHE A 129 2.61 -17.13 -7.73
#